data_AF-A0A963XX82-F1
#
_entry.id   AF-A0A963XX82-F1
#
_cell.length_a   1.000
_cell.length_b   1.000
_cell.length_c   1.000
_cell.angle_alpha   90.00
_cell.angle_beta   90.00
_cell.angle_gamma   90.00
#
_symmetry.space_group_name_H-M   'P 1'
#
loop_
_entity.id
_entity.type
_entity.pdbx_description
1 polymer ?
#
loop_
_entity_poly.entity_id
_entity_poly.type
_entity_poly.pdbx_seq_one_letter_code
_entity_poly.pdbx_strand_id
1 'polypeptide(L)'
;MKHRLLLAASSLFLATAVHAGIPVEEDITCPVGGETFTIVSTMSCSSMGATMSLRPLTSCDFVTRLPVCPSNGLPLFKDFPADEVARLERYVQTPDYAALRDLAPALRAYHVAKFLGDETDHERLWLLIDAALYDAPASRSDPANLDLLLAEA
;
A
#
# COMPACT_ATOMS: atom_id res chain seq x y z
N MET A 1 13.75 -64.40 -30.55
CA MET A 1 14.24 -64.45 -29.15
C MET A 1 14.03 -63.05 -28.56
N LYS A 2 12.96 -62.86 -27.78
CA LYS A 2 12.99 -62.49 -26.34
C LYS A 2 13.92 -61.30 -26.05
N HIS A 3 13.35 -60.15 -25.69
CA HIS A 3 13.56 -59.53 -24.37
C HIS A 3 12.48 -58.46 -24.13
N ARG A 4 11.66 -58.71 -23.09
CA ARG A 4 10.74 -57.76 -22.47
C ARG A 4 11.57 -56.87 -21.53
N LEU A 5 11.45 -55.54 -21.62
CA LEU A 5 11.89 -54.59 -20.58
C LEU A 5 10.73 -53.59 -20.42
N LEU A 6 9.85 -53.81 -19.43
CA LEU A 6 9.86 -53.24 -18.07
C LEU A 6 9.39 -51.79 -18.04
N LEU A 7 8.16 -51.62 -17.54
CA LEU A 7 7.51 -50.35 -17.21
C LEU A 7 8.35 -49.57 -16.19
N ALA A 8 8.64 -48.30 -16.50
CA ALA A 8 9.00 -47.30 -15.50
C ALA A 8 7.89 -46.24 -15.50
N ALA A 9 6.90 -46.42 -14.61
CA ALA A 9 5.89 -45.40 -14.35
C ALA A 9 6.54 -44.30 -13.50
N SER A 10 7.14 -43.31 -14.16
CA SER A 10 7.67 -42.11 -13.53
C SER A 10 6.51 -41.20 -13.12
N SER A 11 6.11 -41.28 -11.86
CA SER A 11 5.17 -40.33 -11.24
C SER A 11 5.84 -38.95 -11.16
N LEU A 12 5.56 -38.08 -12.14
CA LEU A 12 5.85 -36.65 -12.05
C LEU A 12 4.97 -36.04 -10.95
N PHE A 13 5.54 -35.84 -9.76
CA PHE A 13 4.95 -34.94 -8.77
C PHE A 13 5.04 -33.51 -9.32
N LEU A 14 3.92 -32.98 -9.81
CA LEU A 14 3.79 -31.54 -10.04
C LEU A 14 3.80 -30.85 -8.67
N ALA A 15 4.95 -30.32 -8.27
CA ALA A 15 5.03 -29.40 -7.15
C ALA A 15 4.31 -28.11 -7.56
N THR A 16 3.07 -27.94 -7.13
CA THR A 16 2.41 -26.64 -7.19
C THR A 16 3.14 -25.73 -6.21
N ALA A 17 3.66 -24.60 -6.69
CA ALA A 17 4.22 -23.58 -5.83
C ALA A 17 3.07 -23.00 -4.99
N VAL A 18 2.89 -23.54 -3.77
CA VAL A 18 1.99 -22.97 -2.77
C VAL A 18 2.55 -21.61 -2.41
N HIS A 19 1.97 -20.56 -3.01
CA HIS A 19 2.17 -19.21 -2.53
C HIS A 19 1.60 -19.14 -1.12
N ALA A 20 2.40 -18.71 -0.15
CA ALA A 20 1.97 -18.59 1.24
C ALA A 20 0.99 -17.43 1.48
N GLY A 21 0.51 -16.78 0.42
CA GLY A 21 -0.53 -15.75 0.44
C GLY A 21 -1.54 -15.98 -0.70
N ILE A 22 -2.78 -15.54 -0.50
CA ILE A 22 -3.87 -15.77 -1.45
C ILE A 22 -4.35 -14.40 -1.96
N PRO A 23 -3.90 -13.94 -3.15
CA PRO A 23 -4.32 -12.66 -3.70
C PRO A 23 -5.80 -12.68 -4.07
N VAL A 24 -6.48 -11.57 -3.82
CA VAL A 24 -7.87 -11.32 -4.22
C VAL A 24 -7.96 -9.94 -4.84
N GLU A 25 -8.65 -9.83 -5.96
CA GLU A 25 -8.96 -8.55 -6.57
C GLU A 25 -10.24 -7.98 -5.94
N GLU A 26 -10.17 -6.73 -5.51
CA GLU A 26 -11.29 -6.01 -4.91
C GLU A 26 -11.46 -4.66 -5.61
N ASP A 27 -12.70 -4.31 -5.96
CA ASP A 27 -13.02 -3.02 -6.54
C ASP A 27 -13.35 -2.03 -5.43
N ILE A 28 -12.65 -0.89 -5.43
CA ILE A 28 -12.89 0.22 -4.51
C ILE A 28 -13.24 1.49 -5.27
N THR A 29 -13.99 2.38 -4.64
CA THR A 29 -14.45 3.63 -5.27
C THR A 29 -13.75 4.82 -4.65
N CYS A 30 -13.20 5.69 -5.51
CA CYS A 30 -12.62 6.96 -5.08
C CYS A 30 -13.73 7.89 -4.57
N PRO A 31 -13.62 8.45 -3.36
CA PRO A 31 -14.62 9.36 -2.81
C PRO A 31 -14.69 10.68 -3.60
N VAL A 32 -13.58 11.09 -4.21
CA VAL A 32 -13.51 12.27 -5.07
C VAL A 32 -13.60 11.83 -6.53
N GLY A 33 -14.68 12.21 -7.20
CA GLY A 33 -14.92 11.89 -8.62
C GLY A 33 -15.61 10.55 -8.89
N GLY A 34 -15.73 9.66 -7.90
CA GLY A 34 -16.55 8.44 -7.99
C GLY A 34 -16.00 7.36 -8.94
N GLU A 35 -14.73 7.44 -9.34
CA GLU A 35 -14.10 6.41 -10.16
C GLU A 35 -13.91 5.11 -9.38
N THR A 36 -14.20 3.97 -9.98
CA THR A 36 -13.95 2.65 -9.40
C THR A 36 -12.68 2.05 -10.00
N PHE A 37 -11.85 1.44 -9.15
CA PHE A 37 -10.62 0.78 -9.58
C PHE A 37 -10.33 -0.45 -8.73
N THR A 38 -9.59 -1.38 -9.32
CA THR A 38 -9.27 -2.67 -8.71
C THR A 38 -7.95 -2.58 -7.94
N ILE A 39 -7.94 -3.12 -6.72
CA ILE A 39 -6.76 -3.31 -5.89
C ILE A 39 -6.49 -4.80 -5.69
N VAL A 40 -5.25 -5.13 -5.31
CA VAL A 40 -4.90 -6.49 -4.90
C VAL A 40 -4.90 -6.55 -3.38
N SER A 41 -5.89 -7.25 -2.84
CA SER A 41 -6.05 -7.63 -1.44
C SER A 41 -5.55 -9.07 -1.22
N THR A 42 -5.79 -9.62 -0.03
CA THR A 42 -5.44 -10.99 0.33
C THR A 42 -6.44 -11.60 1.31
N MET A 43 -6.79 -12.86 1.10
CA MET A 43 -7.59 -13.62 2.09
C MET A 43 -6.76 -14.19 3.23
N SER A 44 -5.44 -14.32 3.05
CA SER A 44 -4.56 -14.94 4.03
C SER A 44 -3.11 -14.52 3.85
N CYS A 45 -2.45 -14.22 4.97
CA CYS A 45 -1.03 -13.89 5.04
C CYS A 45 -0.33 -14.68 6.13
N SER A 46 0.90 -15.08 5.85
CA SER A 46 1.83 -15.60 6.84
C SER A 46 2.80 -14.50 7.26
N SER A 47 3.04 -14.37 8.57
CA SER A 47 4.09 -13.50 9.13
C SER A 47 5.35 -14.31 9.43
N MET A 48 6.51 -13.78 9.06
CA MET A 48 7.81 -14.46 9.16
C MET A 48 8.80 -13.67 10.04
N GLY A 49 8.33 -12.66 10.77
CA GLY A 49 9.15 -11.78 11.60
C GLY A 49 9.22 -10.36 11.03
N ALA A 50 10.35 -9.68 11.25
CA ALA A 50 10.56 -8.30 10.81
C ALA A 50 12.02 -8.06 10.38
N THR A 51 12.22 -7.06 9.54
CA THR A 51 13.56 -6.54 9.17
C THR A 51 14.17 -5.75 10.33
N MET A 52 15.46 -5.41 10.22
CA MET A 52 16.14 -4.52 11.20
C MET A 52 15.57 -3.09 11.23
N SER A 53 14.89 -2.67 10.16
CA SER A 53 14.10 -1.43 10.13
C SER A 53 12.67 -1.62 10.62
N LEU A 54 12.36 -2.71 11.33
CA LEU A 54 11.04 -3.06 11.87
C LEU A 54 9.93 -3.32 10.83
N ARG A 55 10.21 -3.23 9.52
CA ARG A 55 9.25 -3.61 8.47
C ARG A 55 8.87 -5.09 8.64
N PRO A 56 7.58 -5.43 8.83
CA PRO A 56 7.11 -6.81 8.89
C PRO A 56 7.49 -7.60 7.61
N LEU A 57 7.95 -8.83 7.80
CA LEU A 57 8.19 -9.79 6.72
C LEU A 57 6.95 -10.68 6.58
N THR A 58 6.29 -10.60 5.43
CA THR A 58 5.02 -11.30 5.18
C THR A 58 5.03 -11.99 3.82
N SER A 59 4.16 -12.99 3.64
CA SER A 59 3.91 -13.58 2.31
C SER A 59 3.07 -12.70 1.38
N CYS A 60 2.67 -11.51 1.84
CA CYS A 60 1.69 -10.62 1.20
C CYS A 60 2.31 -9.31 0.72
N ASP A 61 3.58 -9.32 0.34
CA ASP A 61 4.22 -8.13 -0.24
C ASP A 61 3.61 -7.70 -1.60
N PHE A 62 2.75 -8.55 -2.19
CA PHE A 62 1.98 -8.24 -3.41
C PHE A 62 0.74 -7.36 -3.15
N VAL A 63 0.31 -7.19 -1.90
CA VAL A 63 -0.93 -6.46 -1.56
C VAL A 63 -0.77 -4.97 -1.79
N THR A 64 -1.80 -4.33 -2.33
CA THR A 64 -1.94 -2.87 -2.38
C THR A 64 -2.11 -2.33 -0.96
N ARG A 65 -1.02 -1.84 -0.36
CA ARG A 65 -1.02 -1.36 1.05
C ARG A 65 -1.83 -0.09 1.25
N LEU A 66 -1.63 0.89 0.39
CA LEU A 66 -2.35 2.17 0.40
C LEU A 66 -2.88 2.45 -0.99
N PRO A 67 -4.19 2.23 -1.23
CA PRO A 67 -4.79 2.52 -2.51
C PRO A 67 -4.75 4.00 -2.86
N VAL A 68 -4.59 4.30 -4.15
CA VAL A 68 -4.50 5.66 -4.66
C VAL A 68 -5.46 5.80 -5.84
N CYS A 69 -6.31 6.82 -5.81
CA CYS A 69 -7.23 7.10 -6.90
C CYS A 69 -6.47 7.38 -8.21
N PRO A 70 -6.80 6.69 -9.32
CA PRO A 70 -6.06 6.80 -10.58
C PRO A 70 -6.00 8.21 -11.17
N SER A 71 -7.13 8.95 -11.16
CA SER A 71 -7.23 10.22 -11.87
C SER A 71 -6.63 11.38 -11.07
N ASN A 72 -7.04 11.50 -9.80
CA ASN A 72 -6.65 12.62 -8.95
C ASN A 72 -5.47 12.30 -8.03
N GLY A 73 -5.06 11.04 -7.88
CA GLY A 73 -3.93 10.65 -7.03
C GLY A 73 -4.19 10.71 -5.52
N LEU A 74 -5.45 10.82 -5.08
CA LEU A 74 -5.86 10.84 -3.67
C LEU A 74 -5.59 9.47 -3.00
N PRO A 75 -4.77 9.41 -1.94
CA PRO A 75 -4.57 8.19 -1.17
C PRO A 75 -5.76 7.91 -0.25
N LEU A 76 -6.16 6.64 -0.17
CA LEU A 76 -7.32 6.18 0.60
C LEU A 76 -6.86 5.49 1.89
N PHE A 77 -6.49 6.30 2.89
CA PHE A 77 -5.97 5.81 4.18
C PHE A 77 -7.04 5.68 5.27
N LYS A 78 -8.21 6.30 5.08
CA LYS A 78 -9.39 6.19 5.94
C LYS A 78 -10.65 6.38 5.10
N ASP A 79 -11.80 6.10 5.70
CA ASP A 79 -13.08 6.50 5.14
C ASP A 79 -13.28 8.01 5.37
N PHE A 80 -13.40 8.77 4.27
CA PHE A 80 -13.62 10.22 4.33
C PHE A 80 -15.12 10.54 4.48
N PRO A 81 -15.56 11.23 5.54
CA PRO A 81 -16.93 11.71 5.65
C PRO A 81 -17.22 12.80 4.59
N ALA A 82 -18.50 13.03 4.31
CA ALA A 82 -18.95 13.88 3.20
C ALA A 82 -18.40 15.32 3.25
N ASP A 83 -18.18 15.87 4.44
CA ASP A 83 -17.60 17.20 4.63
C ASP A 83 -16.11 17.25 4.28
N GLU A 84 -15.35 16.20 4.61
CA GLU A 84 -13.96 16.04 4.18
C GLU A 84 -13.89 15.84 2.67
N VAL A 85 -14.76 15.00 2.09
CA VAL A 85 -14.82 14.80 0.63
C VAL A 85 -15.02 16.14 -0.09
N ALA A 86 -15.96 16.96 0.35
CA ALA A 86 -16.20 18.28 -0.25
C ALA A 86 -14.98 19.23 -0.15
N ARG A 87 -14.13 19.08 0.88
CA ARG A 87 -12.87 19.83 0.99
C ARG A 87 -11.80 19.26 0.06
N LEU A 88 -11.70 17.93 -0.02
CA LEU A 88 -10.75 17.22 -0.87
C LEU A 88 -11.02 17.48 -2.36
N GLU A 89 -12.29 17.53 -2.78
CA GLU A 89 -12.67 17.88 -4.16
C GLU A 89 -12.05 19.19 -4.64
N ARG A 90 -11.96 20.20 -3.75
CA ARG A 90 -11.28 21.46 -4.04
C ARG A 90 -9.77 21.32 -3.93
N TYR A 91 -9.29 20.65 -2.89
CA TYR A 91 -7.86 20.53 -2.61
C TYR A 91 -7.10 19.81 -3.71
N VAL A 92 -7.64 18.72 -4.26
CA VAL A 92 -6.97 17.93 -5.31
C VAL A 92 -6.78 18.69 -6.62
N GLN A 93 -7.50 19.80 -6.81
CA GLN A 93 -7.38 20.68 -7.98
C GLN A 93 -6.33 21.78 -7.80
N THR A 94 -5.71 21.88 -6.61
CA THR A 94 -4.76 22.95 -6.31
C THR A 94 -3.34 22.64 -6.82
N PRO A 95 -2.54 23.68 -7.14
CA PRO A 95 -1.11 23.50 -7.43
C PRO A 95 -0.35 22.86 -6.26
N ASP A 96 -0.71 23.21 -5.03
CA ASP A 96 -0.09 22.67 -3.82
C ASP A 96 -0.25 21.15 -3.76
N TYR A 97 -1.45 20.65 -4.03
CA TYR A 97 -1.69 19.21 -4.08
C TYR A 97 -1.01 18.55 -5.29
N ALA A 98 -1.00 19.20 -6.45
CA ALA A 98 -0.32 18.68 -7.64
C ALA A 98 1.17 18.42 -7.37
N ALA A 99 1.84 19.26 -6.58
CA ALA A 99 3.23 19.07 -6.17
C ALA A 99 3.44 17.82 -5.28
N LEU A 100 2.40 17.33 -4.60
CA LEU A 100 2.47 16.13 -3.76
C LEU A 100 2.31 14.82 -4.55
N ARG A 101 1.93 14.89 -5.84
CA ARG A 101 1.67 13.71 -6.67
C ARG A 101 2.93 12.90 -7.00
N ASP A 102 4.10 13.50 -6.86
CA ASP A 102 5.38 12.81 -7.03
C ASP A 102 5.88 12.15 -5.74
N LEU A 103 5.24 12.46 -4.60
CA LEU A 103 5.56 11.83 -3.33
C LEU A 103 5.04 10.39 -3.29
N ALA A 104 5.71 9.58 -2.47
CA ALA A 104 5.25 8.24 -2.12
C ALA A 104 3.82 8.29 -1.53
N PRO A 105 2.97 7.27 -1.77
CA PRO A 105 1.56 7.30 -1.35
C PRO A 105 1.34 7.63 0.12
N ALA A 106 2.12 7.02 1.03
CA ALA A 106 1.95 7.23 2.47
C ALA A 106 2.38 8.65 2.91
N LEU A 107 3.42 9.21 2.26
CA LEU A 107 3.82 10.60 2.50
C LEU A 107 2.79 11.59 1.94
N ARG A 108 2.22 11.31 0.76
CA ARG A 108 1.09 12.09 0.24
C ARG A 108 -0.11 12.03 1.18
N ALA A 109 -0.40 10.86 1.75
CA ALA A 109 -1.48 10.70 2.72
C ALA A 109 -1.25 11.55 3.98
N TYR A 110 -0.01 11.63 4.49
CA TYR A 110 0.33 12.53 5.59
C TYR A 110 -0.05 13.99 5.29
N HIS A 111 0.29 14.49 4.09
CA HIS A 111 -0.06 15.85 3.70
C HIS A 111 -1.57 16.06 3.54
N VAL A 112 -2.30 15.05 3.07
CA VAL A 112 -3.78 15.08 3.01
C VAL A 112 -4.38 15.12 4.41
N ALA A 113 -3.95 14.27 5.33
CA ALA A 113 -4.40 14.27 6.73
C ALA A 113 -4.11 15.64 7.40
N LYS A 114 -2.92 16.20 7.15
CA LYS A 114 -2.55 17.54 7.61
C LYS A 114 -3.45 18.64 7.05
N PHE A 115 -3.79 18.58 5.75
CA PHE A 115 -4.73 19.52 5.13
C PHE A 115 -6.13 19.41 5.73
N LEU A 116 -6.58 18.18 6.02
CA LEU A 116 -7.88 17.92 6.63
C LEU A 116 -7.95 18.44 8.07
N GLY A 117 -6.81 18.66 8.71
CA GLY A 117 -6.76 19.04 10.11
C GLY A 117 -7.13 17.88 11.01
N ASP A 118 -6.83 16.64 10.59
CA ASP A 118 -6.96 15.46 11.44
C ASP A 118 -5.97 15.62 12.60
N GLU A 119 -6.44 16.11 13.74
CA GLU A 119 -5.62 16.53 14.89
C GLU A 119 -5.09 15.38 15.75
N THR A 120 -5.45 14.13 15.47
CA THR A 120 -4.85 13.00 16.19
C THR A 120 -3.43 12.78 15.65
N ASP A 121 -2.44 13.32 16.36
CA ASP A 121 -1.01 13.15 16.07
C ASP A 121 -0.64 11.69 15.74
N HIS A 122 -1.39 10.73 16.31
CA HIS A 122 -1.25 9.30 16.05
C HIS A 122 -1.44 8.89 14.59
N GLU A 123 -2.47 9.38 13.89
CA GLU A 123 -2.75 8.94 12.51
C GLU A 123 -1.71 9.47 11.53
N ARG A 124 -1.36 10.75 11.66
CA ARG A 124 -0.30 11.38 10.86
C ARG A 124 1.06 10.72 11.09
N LEU A 125 1.39 10.42 12.35
CA LEU A 125 2.62 9.71 12.70
C LEU A 125 2.65 8.30 12.07
N TRP A 126 1.55 7.55 12.12
CA TRP A 126 1.49 6.23 11.50
C TRP A 126 1.68 6.25 9.99
N LEU A 127 1.16 7.27 9.28
CA LEU A 127 1.38 7.43 7.85
C LEU A 127 2.87 7.68 7.54
N LEU A 128 3.55 8.46 8.36
CA LEU A 128 5.00 8.69 8.22
C LEU A 128 5.81 7.43 8.53
N ILE A 129 5.41 6.64 9.53
CA ILE A 129 6.01 5.35 9.82
C ILE A 129 5.80 4.39 8.65
N ASP A 130 4.59 4.30 8.10
CA ASP A 130 4.27 3.46 6.94
C ASP A 130 5.16 3.82 5.73
N ALA A 131 5.29 5.13 5.45
CA ALA A 131 6.21 5.63 4.43
C ALA A 131 7.67 5.21 4.71
N ALA A 132 8.15 5.32 5.95
CA ALA A 132 9.52 4.94 6.33
C ALA A 132 9.78 3.43 6.21
N LEU A 133 8.76 2.61 6.48
CA LEU A 133 8.83 1.16 6.43
C LEU A 133 8.74 0.65 4.99
N TYR A 134 7.73 1.06 4.22
CA TYR A 134 7.39 0.47 2.93
C TYR A 134 7.84 1.29 1.72
N ASP A 135 7.93 2.62 1.85
CA ASP A 135 8.40 3.53 0.79
C ASP A 135 9.84 4.02 1.02
N ALA A 136 10.60 3.26 1.83
CA ALA A 136 11.88 3.62 2.41
C ALA A 136 12.89 4.35 1.50
N PRO A 137 13.15 3.93 0.24
CA PRO A 137 14.12 4.64 -0.60
C PRO A 137 13.68 6.07 -0.93
N ALA A 138 12.36 6.32 -1.04
CA ALA A 138 11.78 7.62 -1.34
C ALA A 138 11.55 8.45 -0.07
N SER A 139 11.20 7.80 1.06
CA SER A 139 10.87 8.51 2.30
C SER A 139 12.09 8.82 3.19
N ARG A 140 13.08 7.93 3.28
CA ARG A 140 14.24 8.11 4.20
C ARG A 140 15.43 8.84 3.60
N SER A 141 15.47 9.01 2.28
CA SER A 141 16.59 9.66 1.59
C SER A 141 16.51 11.19 1.61
N ASP A 142 15.30 11.75 1.75
CA ASP A 142 15.07 13.18 1.87
C ASP A 142 15.06 13.59 3.36
N PRO A 143 15.97 14.47 3.81
CA PRO A 143 15.99 14.95 5.19
C PRO A 143 14.70 15.66 5.60
N ALA A 144 13.98 16.31 4.67
CA ALA A 144 12.73 16.99 5.00
C ALA A 144 11.66 16.02 5.51
N ASN A 145 11.64 14.78 5.00
CA ASN A 145 10.71 13.75 5.45
C ASN A 145 11.07 13.20 6.83
N LEU A 146 12.36 13.17 7.18
CA LEU A 146 12.81 12.80 8.51
C LEU A 146 12.45 13.89 9.53
N ASP A 147 12.55 15.16 9.16
CA ASP A 147 12.14 16.29 10.00
C ASP A 147 10.64 16.25 10.30
N LEU A 148 9.81 15.85 9.32
CA LEU A 148 8.37 15.62 9.54
C LEU A 148 8.14 14.50 10.57
N LEU A 149 8.83 13.37 10.43
CA LEU A 149 8.69 12.26 11.38
C LEU A 149 9.10 12.66 12.80
N LEU A 150 10.16 13.46 12.96
CA LEU A 150 10.61 13.95 14.26
C LEU A 150 9.67 15.01 14.85
N ALA A 151 8.98 15.79 14.02
CA ALA A 151 8.04 16.81 14.48
C ALA A 151 6.72 16.21 15.00
N GLU A 152 6.36 15.00 14.56
CA GLU A 152 5.12 14.30 14.93
C GLU A 152 5.34 13.24 16.04
N ALA A 153 6.59 13.02 16.48
CA ALA A 153 6.98 12.02 17.49
C ALA A 153 7.25 12.64 18.87
#